data_AF-A0A6J4QXC3-F1
#
_entry.id   AF-A0A6J4QXC3-F1
#
_cell.length_a   1.000
_cell.length_b   1.000
_cell.length_c   1.000
_cell.angle_alpha   90.00
_cell.angle_beta   90.00
_cell.angle_gamma   90.00
#
_symmetry.space_group_name_H-M   'P 1'
#
loop_
_entity.id
_entity.type
_entity.pdbx_description
1 polymer ?
#
loop_
_entity_poly.entity_id
_entity_poly.type
_entity_poly.pdbx_seq_one_letter_code
_entity_poly.pdbx_strand_id
1 'polypeptide(L)'
;MNEDHGTTRQSFFSRVFAGSTEGEGTAIYSAEEIGTSGIGEQEGGAHGFTVERAAEVIRNLPPEVPRLSAVRIVRGTLEAAGIDIAELESSTRARESRLNSEIDLSEGRIQQLKDETEEVIRNLEDEIRKAREARNFGVSEEERKIHAAETGLDNIDLVRDFFGLPQDEESDDDPAGEETQIMEGVEEEGDETRILRRPGALSDSEDYWETGDKKDQ
;
A
#
# COMPACT_ATOMS: atom_id res chain seq x y z
N MET A 1 19.05 32.56 41.64
CA MET A 1 20.21 32.11 40.84
C MET A 1 19.65 31.29 39.71
N ASN A 2 19.76 31.85 38.50
CA ASN A 2 19.53 31.14 37.25
C ASN A 2 20.76 30.28 36.99
N GLU A 3 20.56 29.03 36.61
CA GLU A 3 21.53 28.23 35.87
C GLU A 3 20.71 27.24 35.03
N ASP A 4 20.48 27.66 33.79
CA ASP A 4 20.31 26.79 32.64
C ASP A 4 21.45 25.76 32.62
N HIS A 5 21.15 24.53 32.20
CA HIS A 5 21.80 23.89 31.05
C HIS A 5 21.10 22.55 30.79
N GLY A 6 20.30 22.55 29.73
CA GLY A 6 19.60 21.37 29.26
C GLY A 6 20.52 20.33 28.67
N THR A 7 20.12 19.08 28.83
CA THR A 7 20.31 18.03 27.81
C THR A 7 19.09 17.12 27.86
N THR A 8 17.93 17.67 27.51
CA THR A 8 16.74 16.87 27.22
C THR A 8 17.05 16.06 25.97
N ARG A 9 17.37 14.76 26.13
CA ARG A 9 17.29 13.76 25.07
C ARG A 9 15.82 13.64 24.64
N GLN A 10 15.38 14.62 23.86
CA GLN A 10 14.03 14.71 23.37
C GLN A 10 13.94 13.91 22.08
N SER A 11 13.48 12.68 22.27
CA SER A 11 12.94 11.73 21.30
C SER A 11 12.74 12.29 19.88
N PHE A 12 13.54 11.78 18.95
CA PHE A 12 13.44 12.05 17.51
C PHE A 12 12.06 11.72 16.92
N PHE A 13 11.23 10.93 17.62
CA PHE A 13 9.88 10.58 17.18
C PHE A 13 8.85 11.71 17.35
N SER A 14 9.13 12.75 18.13
CA SER A 14 8.17 13.84 18.35
C SER A 14 8.24 14.95 17.30
N ARG A 15 9.29 14.99 16.45
CA ARG A 15 9.46 16.05 15.44
C ARG A 15 8.71 15.79 14.13
N VAL A 16 8.16 14.59 13.92
CA VAL A 16 7.45 14.26 12.68
C VAL A 16 5.92 14.50 12.78
N PHE A 17 5.37 14.66 13.99
CA PHE A 17 3.91 14.74 14.19
C PHE A 17 3.40 16.06 14.80
N ALA A 18 4.28 16.99 15.17
CA ALA A 18 3.87 18.31 15.70
C ALA A 18 4.18 19.38 14.65
N GLY A 19 3.25 19.54 13.70
CA GLY A 19 3.38 20.49 12.62
C GLY A 19 3.32 21.95 13.07
N SER A 20 3.89 22.83 12.23
CA SER A 20 3.21 24.03 11.78
C SER A 20 3.99 24.75 10.68
N THR A 21 3.24 25.09 9.64
CA THR A 21 3.35 26.24 8.72
C THR A 21 4.31 26.20 7.54
N GLU A 22 3.68 26.38 6.38
CA GLU A 22 4.18 26.87 5.09
C GLU A 22 4.77 25.85 4.11
N GLY A 23 3.90 25.43 3.18
CA GLY A 23 4.23 25.48 1.77
C GLY A 23 4.70 24.17 1.14
N GLU A 24 3.76 23.26 0.89
CA GLU A 24 3.67 22.30 -0.25
C GLU A 24 2.96 21.03 0.22
N GLY A 25 1.64 21.12 0.31
CA GLY A 25 0.79 19.96 0.52
C GLY A 25 0.60 19.20 -0.79
N THR A 26 1.35 18.12 -1.01
CA THR A 26 0.99 17.08 -1.98
C THR A 26 -0.06 16.17 -1.38
N ALA A 27 -1.24 16.73 -1.15
CA ALA A 27 -2.44 15.98 -0.82
C ALA A 27 -2.99 15.35 -2.11
N ILE A 28 -2.48 14.18 -2.50
CA ILE A 28 -3.13 13.35 -3.52
C ILE A 28 -4.26 12.58 -2.82
N TYR A 29 -5.35 13.29 -2.54
CA TYR A 29 -6.66 12.66 -2.38
C TYR A 29 -7.29 12.61 -3.78
N SER A 30 -7.31 11.43 -4.39
CA SER A 30 -8.16 11.17 -5.55
C SER A 30 -9.61 11.09 -5.08
N ALA A 31 -10.22 12.26 -4.90
CA ALA A 31 -11.66 12.43 -4.85
C ALA A 31 -12.17 12.68 -6.27
N GLU A 32 -12.37 11.61 -7.04
CA GLU A 32 -13.34 11.67 -8.14
C GLU A 32 -14.75 11.63 -7.52
N GLU A 33 -15.20 12.83 -7.19
CA GLU A 33 -16.55 13.34 -7.47
C GLU A 33 -17.75 12.39 -7.25
N ILE A 34 -18.01 12.07 -5.98
CA ILE A 34 -19.37 11.84 -5.48
C ILE A 34 -19.85 13.17 -4.89
N GLY A 35 -20.78 13.83 -5.57
CA GLY A 35 -21.17 15.19 -5.19
C GLY A 35 -22.33 15.78 -5.98
N THR A 36 -23.44 15.05 -6.12
CA THR A 36 -24.75 15.65 -6.41
C THR A 36 -25.12 16.63 -5.29
N SER A 37 -24.92 17.94 -5.49
CA SER A 37 -25.64 19.02 -4.77
C SER A 37 -25.35 20.38 -5.38
N GLY A 38 -26.13 20.72 -6.41
CA GLY A 38 -26.30 22.08 -6.90
C GLY A 38 -27.78 22.32 -7.17
N ILE A 39 -28.57 22.47 -6.11
CA ILE A 39 -29.91 23.09 -6.24
C ILE A 39 -29.66 24.59 -6.41
N GLY A 40 -29.90 25.08 -7.62
CA GLY A 40 -30.25 26.48 -7.84
C GLY A 40 -29.23 27.34 -8.58
N GLU A 41 -28.97 27.05 -9.85
CA GLU A 41 -28.87 28.10 -10.86
C GLU A 41 -29.72 27.69 -12.07
N GLN A 42 -30.82 28.41 -12.22
CA GLN A 42 -31.80 28.28 -13.27
C GLN A 42 -31.34 29.13 -14.44
N GLU A 43 -30.65 28.51 -15.38
CA GLU A 43 -30.45 29.03 -16.74
C GLU A 43 -30.48 27.83 -17.70
N GLY A 44 -31.66 27.50 -18.25
CA GLY A 44 -32.01 28.05 -19.54
C GLY A 44 -31.39 27.30 -20.74
N GLY A 45 -30.56 26.27 -20.52
CA GLY A 45 -30.05 25.37 -21.54
C GLY A 45 -30.83 24.06 -21.58
N ALA A 46 -31.34 23.70 -22.76
CA ALA A 46 -32.08 22.48 -23.08
C ALA A 46 -31.76 21.30 -22.14
N HIS A 47 -32.69 20.97 -21.24
CA HIS A 47 -32.66 19.73 -20.47
C HIS A 47 -32.59 18.57 -21.45
N GLY A 48 -31.39 18.03 -21.67
CA GLY A 48 -31.19 16.79 -22.40
C GLY A 48 -32.11 15.72 -21.83
N PHE A 49 -32.75 14.99 -22.73
CA PHE A 49 -33.72 13.95 -22.42
C PHE A 49 -33.08 12.85 -21.57
N THR A 50 -33.38 12.86 -20.27
CA THR A 50 -32.75 12.00 -19.27
C THR A 50 -33.69 10.87 -18.86
N VAL A 51 -33.17 9.65 -18.89
CA VAL A 51 -33.81 8.42 -18.39
C VAL A 51 -34.26 8.63 -16.93
N GLU A 52 -33.49 9.42 -16.18
CA GLU A 52 -33.71 9.81 -14.81
C GLU A 52 -35.04 10.57 -14.63
N ARG A 53 -35.37 11.47 -15.56
CA ARG A 53 -36.63 12.22 -15.53
C ARG A 53 -37.83 11.30 -15.82
N ALA A 54 -37.68 10.37 -16.76
CA ALA A 54 -38.71 9.35 -17.01
C ALA A 54 -38.91 8.42 -15.80
N ALA A 55 -37.82 8.03 -15.13
CA ALA A 55 -37.88 7.25 -13.90
C ALA A 55 -38.52 8.02 -12.74
N GLU A 56 -38.31 9.34 -12.64
CA GLU A 56 -38.99 10.19 -11.67
C GLU A 56 -40.52 10.22 -11.85
N VAL A 57 -40.98 10.42 -13.09
CA VAL A 57 -42.42 10.37 -13.42
C VAL A 57 -43.02 9.02 -13.05
N ILE A 58 -42.31 7.92 -13.35
CA ILE A 58 -42.76 6.56 -13.01
C ILE A 58 -42.84 6.38 -11.48
N ARG A 59 -41.85 6.86 -10.73
CA ARG A 59 -41.82 6.77 -9.26
C ARG A 59 -42.94 7.56 -8.57
N ASN A 60 -43.43 8.61 -9.21
CA ASN A 60 -44.51 9.46 -8.68
C ASN A 60 -45.93 8.94 -9.01
N LEU A 61 -46.07 7.81 -9.71
CA LEU A 61 -47.37 7.20 -9.99
C LEU A 61 -47.91 6.43 -8.77
N PRO A 62 -49.22 6.53 -8.48
CA PRO A 62 -49.84 5.68 -7.47
C PRO A 62 -49.74 4.20 -7.89
N PRO A 63 -49.32 3.30 -6.99
CA PRO A 63 -49.13 1.88 -7.32
C PRO A 63 -50.44 1.15 -7.65
N GLU A 64 -51.60 1.73 -7.30
CA GLU A 64 -52.94 1.19 -7.59
C GLU A 64 -53.36 1.40 -9.06
N VAL A 65 -52.65 2.26 -9.80
CA VAL A 65 -52.97 2.53 -11.20
C VAL A 65 -52.63 1.29 -12.05
N PRO A 66 -53.59 0.73 -12.81
CA PRO A 66 -53.31 -0.38 -13.71
C PRO A 66 -52.19 -0.04 -14.69
N ARG A 67 -51.27 -0.99 -14.96
CA ARG A 67 -50.07 -0.77 -15.78
C ARG A 67 -50.36 -0.10 -17.13
N LEU A 68 -51.43 -0.49 -17.81
CA LEU A 68 -51.83 0.12 -19.10
C LEU A 68 -52.19 1.60 -18.96
N SER A 69 -52.83 1.98 -17.87
CA SER A 69 -53.16 3.38 -17.55
C SER A 69 -51.91 4.14 -17.13
N ALA A 70 -51.03 3.53 -16.32
CA ALA A 70 -49.76 4.13 -15.91
C ALA A 70 -48.89 4.46 -17.12
N VAL A 71 -48.77 3.55 -18.09
CA VAL A 71 -48.01 3.79 -19.33
C VAL A 71 -48.60 4.94 -20.14
N ARG A 72 -49.93 5.05 -20.26
CA ARG A 72 -50.58 6.17 -20.95
C ARG A 72 -50.32 7.50 -20.26
N ILE A 73 -50.39 7.53 -18.93
CA ILE A 73 -50.11 8.72 -18.12
C ILE A 73 -48.65 9.14 -18.31
N VAL A 74 -47.70 8.22 -18.11
CA VAL A 74 -46.26 8.46 -18.30
C VAL A 74 -46.01 8.99 -19.70
N ARG A 75 -46.49 8.30 -20.73
CA ARG A 75 -46.33 8.71 -22.12
C ARG A 75 -46.85 10.13 -22.36
N GLY A 76 -48.06 10.43 -21.91
CA GLY A 76 -48.63 11.78 -22.05
C GLY A 76 -47.83 12.84 -21.30
N THR A 77 -47.32 12.53 -20.11
CA THR A 77 -46.48 13.46 -19.33
C THR A 77 -45.09 13.67 -19.94
N LEU A 78 -44.51 12.63 -20.54
CA LEU A 78 -43.23 12.71 -21.25
C LEU A 78 -43.40 13.52 -22.54
N GLU A 79 -44.43 13.24 -23.34
CA GLU A 79 -44.75 14.00 -24.55
C GLU A 79 -45.05 15.49 -24.22
N ALA A 80 -45.78 15.77 -23.14
CA ALA A 80 -46.05 17.13 -22.67
C ALA A 80 -44.80 17.86 -22.15
N ALA A 81 -43.82 17.11 -21.64
CA ALA A 81 -42.50 17.61 -21.28
C ALA A 81 -41.54 17.72 -22.50
N GLY A 82 -42.04 17.45 -23.71
CA GLY A 82 -41.27 17.51 -24.95
C GLY A 82 -40.35 16.32 -25.21
N ILE A 83 -40.49 15.24 -24.42
CA ILE A 83 -39.62 14.05 -24.49
C ILE A 83 -40.11 13.10 -25.58
N ASP A 84 -39.28 12.88 -26.59
CA ASP A 84 -39.54 11.86 -27.61
C ASP A 84 -39.23 10.46 -27.09
N ILE A 85 -40.11 9.51 -27.40
CA ILE A 85 -40.03 8.13 -26.91
C ILE A 85 -38.93 7.36 -27.63
N ALA A 86 -38.70 7.63 -28.92
CA ALA A 86 -37.64 6.96 -29.67
C ALA A 86 -36.26 7.44 -29.22
N GLU A 87 -36.10 8.75 -28.96
CA GLU A 87 -34.90 9.29 -28.33
C GLU A 87 -34.69 8.72 -26.91
N LEU A 88 -35.74 8.65 -26.09
CA LEU A 88 -35.67 8.04 -24.77
C LEU A 88 -35.21 6.58 -24.84
N GLU A 89 -35.74 5.76 -25.76
CA GLU A 89 -35.30 4.37 -25.93
C GLU A 89 -33.79 4.30 -26.24
N SER A 90 -33.32 5.14 -27.17
CA SER A 90 -31.91 5.18 -27.54
C SER A 90 -31.01 5.62 -26.37
N SER A 91 -31.42 6.63 -25.61
CA SER A 91 -30.75 7.13 -24.41
C SER A 91 -30.72 6.07 -23.31
N THR A 92 -31.82 5.33 -23.12
CA THR A 92 -31.91 4.25 -22.14
C THR A 92 -30.93 3.12 -22.49
N ARG A 93 -30.90 2.68 -23.75
CA ARG A 93 -29.98 1.64 -24.21
C ARG A 93 -28.51 2.07 -24.12
N ALA A 94 -28.20 3.31 -24.48
CA ALA A 94 -26.85 3.86 -24.37
C ALA A 94 -26.40 3.95 -22.90
N ARG A 95 -27.30 4.39 -22.01
CA ARG A 95 -27.04 4.47 -20.57
C ARG A 95 -26.83 3.09 -19.96
N GLU A 96 -27.66 2.12 -20.33
CA GLU A 96 -27.51 0.72 -19.91
C GLU A 96 -26.17 0.15 -20.37
N SER A 97 -25.81 0.32 -21.64
CA SER A 97 -24.52 -0.14 -22.15
C SER A 97 -23.35 0.46 -21.40
N ARG A 98 -23.40 1.77 -21.10
CA ARG A 98 -22.36 2.46 -20.34
C ARG A 98 -22.24 1.91 -18.92
N LEU A 99 -23.35 1.75 -18.22
CA LEU A 99 -23.37 1.23 -16.86
C LEU A 99 -22.88 -0.22 -16.81
N ASN A 100 -23.28 -1.07 -17.75
CA ASN A 100 -22.78 -2.45 -17.82
C ASN A 100 -21.27 -2.48 -18.06
N SER A 101 -20.74 -1.65 -18.97
CA SER A 101 -19.29 -1.56 -19.18
C SER A 101 -18.54 -1.06 -17.94
N GLU A 102 -19.13 -0.14 -17.18
CA GLU A 102 -18.56 0.34 -15.92
C GLU A 102 -18.58 -0.74 -14.83
N ILE A 103 -19.68 -1.50 -14.74
CA ILE A 103 -19.79 -2.65 -13.84
C ILE A 103 -18.71 -3.68 -14.20
N ASP A 104 -18.61 -4.11 -15.46
CA ASP A 104 -17.61 -5.08 -15.92
C ASP A 104 -16.18 -4.63 -15.59
N LEU A 105 -15.88 -3.34 -15.80
CA LEU A 105 -14.57 -2.76 -15.47
C LEU A 105 -14.31 -2.80 -13.97
N SER A 106 -15.31 -2.42 -13.17
CA SER A 106 -15.20 -2.42 -11.70
C SER A 106 -15.03 -3.84 -11.14
N GLU A 107 -15.76 -4.82 -11.67
CA GLU A 107 -15.65 -6.22 -11.29
C GLU A 107 -14.27 -6.78 -11.66
N GLY A 108 -13.77 -6.44 -12.85
CA GLY A 108 -12.41 -6.78 -13.27
C GLY A 108 -11.35 -6.23 -12.33
N ARG A 109 -11.48 -4.97 -11.91
CA ARG A 109 -10.56 -4.34 -10.95
C ARG A 109 -10.64 -5.00 -9.57
N ILE A 110 -11.84 -5.32 -9.08
CA ILE A 110 -12.03 -6.03 -7.81
C ILE A 110 -11.34 -7.39 -7.86
N GLN A 111 -11.52 -8.13 -8.95
CA GLN A 111 -10.92 -9.45 -9.12
C GLN A 111 -9.39 -9.36 -9.19
N GLN A 112 -8.83 -8.40 -9.92
CA GLN A 112 -7.39 -8.16 -9.97
C GLN A 112 -6.82 -7.89 -8.57
N LEU A 113 -7.42 -6.96 -7.81
CA LEU A 113 -6.96 -6.63 -6.46
C LEU A 113 -7.02 -7.83 -5.52
N LYS A 114 -8.05 -8.67 -5.67
CA LYS A 114 -8.19 -9.90 -4.90
C LYS A 114 -7.07 -10.89 -5.23
N ASP A 115 -6.79 -11.10 -6.50
CA ASP A 115 -5.76 -12.05 -6.94
C ASP A 115 -4.35 -11.60 -6.52
N GLU A 116 -4.04 -10.30 -6.65
CA GLU A 116 -2.79 -9.70 -6.17
C GLU A 116 -2.64 -9.85 -4.66
N THR A 117 -3.72 -9.59 -3.91
CA THR A 117 -3.72 -9.74 -2.44
C THR A 117 -3.51 -11.20 -2.02
N GLU A 118 -4.16 -12.14 -2.69
CA GLU A 118 -4.02 -13.58 -2.43
C GLU A 118 -2.61 -14.09 -2.77
N GLU A 119 -1.96 -13.55 -3.80
CA GLU A 119 -0.56 -13.84 -4.08
C GLU A 119 0.37 -13.34 -2.97
N VAL A 120 0.17 -12.11 -2.48
CA VAL A 120 0.95 -11.55 -1.37
C VAL A 120 0.76 -12.38 -0.09
N ILE A 121 -0.46 -12.78 0.23
CA ILE A 121 -0.74 -13.64 1.40
C ILE A 121 0.02 -14.96 1.30
N ARG A 122 -0.08 -15.66 0.15
CA ARG A 122 0.63 -16.93 -0.06
C ARG A 122 2.14 -16.79 0.07
N ASN A 123 2.72 -15.73 -0.48
CA ASN A 123 4.15 -15.45 -0.37
C ASN A 123 4.56 -15.24 1.10
N LEU A 124 3.80 -14.46 1.86
CA LEU A 124 4.07 -14.21 3.28
C LEU A 124 3.91 -15.48 4.13
N GLU A 125 2.91 -16.31 3.85
CA GLU A 125 2.73 -17.60 4.53
C GLU A 125 3.93 -18.52 4.28
N ASP A 126 4.45 -18.55 3.05
CA ASP A 126 5.64 -19.32 2.68
C ASP A 126 6.90 -18.79 3.36
N GLU A 127 7.07 -17.48 3.47
CA GLU A 127 8.17 -16.86 4.21
C GLU A 127 8.10 -17.20 5.70
N ILE A 128 6.92 -17.09 6.32
CA ILE A 128 6.72 -17.45 7.73
C ILE A 128 7.03 -18.92 7.96
N ARG A 129 6.60 -19.80 7.04
CA ARG A 129 6.89 -21.23 7.10
C ARG A 129 8.40 -21.49 7.05
N LYS A 130 9.11 -20.92 6.07
CA LYS A 130 10.58 -21.04 5.95
C LYS A 130 11.31 -20.49 7.17
N ALA A 131 10.88 -19.34 7.70
CA ALA A 131 11.48 -18.75 8.89
C ALA A 131 11.30 -19.65 10.12
N ARG A 132 10.12 -20.28 10.27
CA ARG A 132 9.86 -21.25 11.34
C ARG A 132 10.73 -22.50 11.19
N GLU A 133 10.86 -23.05 9.99
CA GLU A 133 11.71 -24.20 9.70
C GLU A 133 13.18 -23.89 10.02
N ALA A 134 13.70 -22.75 9.57
CA ALA A 134 15.07 -22.32 9.85
C ALA A 134 15.31 -22.14 11.35
N ARG A 135 14.38 -21.52 12.07
CA ARG A 135 14.47 -21.36 13.53
C ARG A 135 14.46 -22.70 14.25
N ASN A 136 13.54 -23.60 13.91
CA ASN A 136 13.46 -24.91 14.55
C ASN A 136 14.71 -25.75 14.28
N PHE A 137 15.27 -25.66 13.08
CA PHE A 137 16.54 -26.30 12.74
C PHE A 137 17.69 -25.75 13.59
N GLY A 138 17.82 -24.41 13.68
CA GLY A 138 18.86 -23.77 14.49
C GLY A 138 18.76 -24.12 15.97
N VAL A 139 17.54 -24.13 16.53
CA VAL A 139 17.29 -24.56 17.92
C VAL A 139 17.70 -26.01 18.13
N SER A 140 17.32 -26.91 17.22
CA SER A 140 17.64 -28.35 17.36
C SER A 140 19.15 -28.61 17.32
N GLU A 141 19.89 -27.88 16.49
CA GLU A 141 21.35 -27.99 16.43
C GLU A 141 22.01 -27.46 17.71
N GLU A 142 21.48 -26.39 18.30
CA GLU A 142 22.01 -25.86 19.56
C GLU A 142 21.67 -26.78 20.75
N GLU A 143 20.43 -27.28 20.82
CA GLU A 143 20.03 -28.29 21.81
C GLU A 143 20.93 -29.53 21.74
N ARG A 144 21.31 -29.97 20.53
CA ARG A 144 22.27 -31.05 20.35
C ARG A 144 23.65 -30.71 20.92
N LYS A 145 24.16 -29.50 20.71
CA LYS A 145 25.46 -29.08 21.27
C LYS A 145 25.42 -29.00 22.78
N ILE A 146 24.35 -28.44 23.35
CA ILE A 146 24.12 -28.37 24.80
C ILE A 146 24.12 -29.79 25.38
N HIS A 147 23.34 -30.70 24.82
CA HIS A 147 23.31 -32.09 25.28
C HIS A 147 24.69 -32.77 25.20
N ALA A 148 25.46 -32.50 24.14
CA ALA A 148 26.82 -33.02 24.01
C ALA A 148 27.75 -32.44 25.09
N ALA A 149 27.61 -31.15 25.42
CA ALA A 149 28.37 -30.50 26.49
C ALA A 149 27.97 -31.01 27.87
N GLU A 150 26.67 -31.17 28.15
CA GLU A 150 26.14 -31.76 29.39
C GLU A 150 26.69 -33.17 29.61
N THR A 151 26.63 -34.02 28.57
CA THR A 151 27.24 -35.36 28.63
C THR A 151 28.75 -35.29 28.89
N GLY A 152 29.42 -34.26 28.35
CA GLY A 152 30.83 -33.99 28.61
C GLY A 152 31.10 -33.65 30.07
N LEU A 153 30.27 -32.80 30.68
CA LEU A 153 30.34 -32.44 32.09
C LEU A 153 30.07 -33.65 33.00
N ASP A 154 29.04 -34.44 32.71
CA ASP A 154 28.75 -35.67 33.45
C ASP A 154 29.95 -36.64 33.46
N ASN A 155 30.66 -36.74 32.34
CA ASN A 155 31.89 -37.55 32.26
C ASN A 155 33.03 -36.98 33.10
N ILE A 156 33.16 -35.65 33.18
CA ILE A 156 34.15 -34.99 34.03
C ILE A 156 33.83 -35.24 35.50
N ASP A 157 32.57 -35.13 35.89
CA ASP A 157 32.11 -35.39 37.25
C ASP A 157 32.36 -36.84 37.64
N LEU A 158 32.07 -37.80 36.76
CA LEU A 158 32.40 -39.21 36.96
C LEU A 158 33.90 -39.44 37.23
N VAL A 159 34.77 -38.77 36.47
CA VAL A 159 36.23 -38.86 36.64
C VAL A 159 36.65 -38.19 37.95
N ARG A 160 36.12 -37.02 38.27
CA ARG A 160 36.40 -36.29 39.52
C ARG A 160 36.02 -37.14 40.74
N ASP A 161 34.82 -37.70 40.74
CA ASP A 161 34.33 -38.60 41.78
C ASP A 161 35.22 -39.83 41.95
N PHE A 162 35.64 -40.45 40.84
CA PHE A 162 36.52 -41.62 40.88
C PHE A 162 37.89 -41.31 41.52
N PHE A 163 38.45 -40.12 41.25
CA PHE A 163 39.73 -39.70 41.82
C PHE A 163 39.61 -38.94 43.14
N GLY A 164 38.40 -38.68 43.65
CA GLY A 164 38.16 -37.90 44.86
C GLY A 164 38.64 -36.45 44.76
N LEU A 165 38.55 -35.87 43.56
CA LEU A 165 38.91 -34.47 43.32
C LEU A 165 37.83 -33.55 43.91
N PRO A 166 38.20 -32.40 44.51
CA PRO A 166 37.22 -31.45 45.01
C PRO A 166 36.38 -30.91 43.84
N GLN A 167 35.06 -30.81 44.06
CA GLN A 167 34.17 -30.07 43.19
C GLN A 167 34.38 -28.59 43.52
N ASP A 168 34.73 -27.79 42.51
CA ASP A 168 34.78 -26.34 42.68
C ASP A 168 33.33 -25.91 43.01
N GLU A 169 33.08 -25.49 44.26
CA GLU A 169 31.81 -24.86 44.63
C GLU A 169 31.67 -23.61 43.77
N GLU A 170 30.56 -23.51 43.03
CA GLU A 170 30.27 -22.46 42.04
C GLU A 170 30.74 -21.08 42.54
N SER A 171 31.79 -20.55 41.91
CA SER A 171 32.00 -19.11 41.91
C SER A 171 30.92 -18.51 41.03
N ASP A 172 29.86 -17.99 41.66
CA ASP A 172 28.95 -16.98 41.10
C ASP A 172 29.78 -15.72 40.77
N ASP A 173 30.63 -15.80 39.75
CA ASP A 173 31.29 -14.64 39.17
C ASP A 173 30.50 -14.24 37.92
N ASP A 174 29.84 -13.07 38.01
CA ASP A 174 29.22 -12.33 36.93
C ASP A 174 30.03 -12.45 35.61
N PRO A 175 29.42 -12.76 34.45
CA PRO A 175 30.10 -12.62 33.17
C PRO A 175 30.10 -11.14 32.76
N ALA A 176 30.83 -10.32 33.51
CA ALA A 176 31.10 -8.93 33.18
C ALA A 176 32.62 -8.74 33.03
N GLY A 177 33.17 -9.12 31.87
CA GLY A 177 34.60 -8.95 31.67
C GLY A 177 35.21 -9.52 30.39
N GLU A 178 34.52 -9.49 29.24
CA GLU A 178 35.23 -9.59 27.95
C GLU A 178 35.34 -8.19 27.34
N GLU A 179 36.37 -7.49 27.79
CA GLU A 179 36.83 -6.22 27.22
C GLU A 179 37.27 -6.47 25.77
N THR A 180 36.39 -6.09 24.83
CA THR A 180 36.75 -6.03 23.42
C THR A 180 37.78 -4.90 23.25
N GLN A 181 39.06 -5.27 23.14
CA GLN A 181 40.13 -4.32 22.83
C GLN A 181 39.89 -3.71 21.44
N ILE A 182 39.44 -2.46 21.42
CA ILE A 182 39.41 -1.63 20.22
C ILE A 182 40.83 -1.11 20.01
N MET A 183 41.54 -1.61 18.99
CA MET A 183 42.76 -0.96 18.52
C MET A 183 42.36 0.33 17.79
N GLU A 184 42.62 1.46 18.44
CA GLU A 184 42.60 2.79 17.84
C GLU A 184 43.97 3.10 17.21
N GLY A 185 43.96 3.47 15.93
CA GLY A 185 44.98 4.34 15.33
C GLY A 185 46.01 3.70 14.40
N VAL A 186 45.67 3.54 13.11
CA VAL A 186 46.58 3.89 12.01
C VAL A 186 45.79 4.71 11.00
N GLU A 187 46.08 6.00 10.99
CA GLU A 187 45.79 6.89 9.86
C GLU A 187 46.70 6.48 8.70
N GLU A 188 46.13 6.14 7.53
CA GLU A 188 46.78 6.36 6.25
C GLU A 188 45.74 6.41 5.12
N GLU A 189 45.68 7.60 4.53
CA GLU A 189 45.14 8.03 3.24
C GLU A 189 44.65 6.95 2.26
N GLY A 190 43.43 7.13 1.75
CA GLY A 190 42.94 6.38 0.59
C GLY A 190 41.44 6.43 0.40
N ASP A 191 40.89 7.62 0.19
CA ASP A 191 39.56 7.81 -0.41
C ASP A 191 39.43 6.97 -1.68
N GLU A 192 38.52 5.99 -1.73
CA GLU A 192 37.87 5.53 -2.98
C GLU A 192 36.73 4.51 -2.70
N THR A 193 35.66 4.92 -2.00
CA THR A 193 34.37 4.23 -2.13
C THR A 193 33.46 5.03 -3.07
N ARG A 194 33.39 4.57 -4.32
CA ARG A 194 32.56 5.15 -5.38
C ARG A 194 31.09 4.94 -5.05
N ILE A 195 30.44 5.98 -4.54
CA ILE A 195 28.99 6.09 -4.42
C ILE A 195 28.40 6.06 -5.83
N LEU A 196 27.60 5.04 -6.15
CA LEU A 196 26.79 4.98 -7.37
C LEU A 196 25.69 6.07 -7.28
N ARG A 197 26.04 7.33 -7.59
CA ARG A 197 25.07 8.38 -7.86
C ARG A 197 24.36 8.06 -9.18
N ARG A 198 23.04 7.87 -9.14
CA ARG A 198 22.18 8.15 -10.29
C ARG A 198 22.14 9.67 -10.50
N PRO A 199 22.47 10.20 -11.69
CA PRO A 199 22.08 11.55 -12.06
C PRO A 199 20.79 11.49 -12.89
N GLY A 200 19.76 12.19 -12.43
CA GLY A 200 18.61 12.55 -13.25
C GLY A 200 18.85 13.89 -13.97
N ALA A 201 18.45 13.90 -15.24
CA ALA A 201 18.08 15.01 -16.14
C ALA A 201 18.96 16.26 -16.24
N LEU A 202 19.51 16.48 -17.44
CA LEU A 202 19.69 17.82 -18.01
C LEU A 202 19.13 17.83 -19.44
N SER A 203 18.22 18.78 -19.66
CA SER A 203 17.67 19.20 -20.94
C SER A 203 18.70 20.02 -21.73
N ASP A 204 18.41 20.14 -23.04
CA ASP A 204 18.91 21.10 -24.04
C ASP A 204 20.25 20.73 -24.70
N SER A 205 20.22 20.39 -25.99
CA SER A 205 20.53 21.27 -27.15
C SER A 205 21.64 20.54 -27.92
N GLU A 206 21.78 20.43 -29.24
CA GLU A 206 21.21 20.99 -30.46
C GLU A 206 21.57 19.98 -31.57
N ASP A 207 20.76 19.98 -32.64
CA ASP A 207 21.08 19.81 -34.05
C ASP A 207 22.31 19.02 -34.59
N TYR A 208 22.10 18.55 -35.82
CA TYR A 208 23.06 18.03 -36.80
C TYR A 208 23.52 16.58 -36.61
N TRP A 209 22.90 15.66 -37.37
CA TRP A 209 23.51 15.12 -38.59
C TRP A 209 22.43 14.53 -39.52
N GLU A 210 22.09 15.31 -40.54
CA GLU A 210 21.57 14.84 -41.83
C GLU A 210 22.70 14.01 -42.50
N THR A 211 22.49 12.80 -43.00
CA THR A 211 22.08 12.55 -44.40
C THR A 211 22.17 11.05 -44.69
N GLY A 212 21.26 10.58 -45.53
CA GLY A 212 21.60 9.59 -46.55
C GLY A 212 21.02 8.21 -46.37
N ASP A 213 19.78 8.02 -46.82
CA ASP A 213 19.52 6.82 -47.60
C ASP A 213 18.69 7.15 -48.85
N LYS A 214 19.27 6.77 -49.99
CA LYS A 214 18.77 7.06 -51.34
C LYS A 214 18.11 5.80 -51.88
N LYS A 215 16.90 6.01 -52.40
CA LYS A 215 16.32 5.44 -53.63
C LYS A 215 16.11 3.92 -53.69
N ASP A 216 14.84 3.56 -53.87
CA ASP A 216 14.42 2.66 -54.93
C ASP A 216 13.20 3.24 -55.67
N GLN A 217 13.43 3.68 -56.90
CA GLN A 217 12.52 3.67 -58.06
C GLN A 217 13.38 3.46 -59.31
#